data_AF-A0A9D4I7S5-F1
#
_entry.id   AF-A0A9D4I7S5-F1
#
_cell.length_a   1.000
_cell.length_b   1.000
_cell.length_c   1.000
_cell.angle_alpha   90.00
_cell.angle_beta   90.00
_cell.angle_gamma   90.00
#
_symmetry.space_group_name_H-M   'P 1'
#
loop_
_entity.id
_entity.type
_entity.pdbx_description
1 polymer ?
#
loop_
_entity_poly.entity_id
_entity_poly.type
_entity_poly.pdbx_seq_one_letter_code
_entity_poly.pdbx_strand_id
1 'polypeptide(L)'
;MEKRSSLIDTAVITWLVWTFLLNSAKGVDIRTLRIGHCFHSDAVKVIQQTTIQACEAACEELSICKSVSFLQQISACFLRVNYYREDETPDTPQRCFNFNRTATKDSTTTIEETFCFAETNISNAKFYSALPASVGHKNSLCCDKGFTGYGQSSLTCQPNGSFTPTDFRCLKNCPYPPKETKTTKLLSWSPYRFVEKTTALYQCEEGFYNLTLPQIVCDTNGKWSEYECLPACDYNKASQIPHGYIVQKKSQWYTVNDTTQYACNDGYYLSPGSPVISCDIKGQWVVPNISCYRYCTQETVPHVDNSDVKPGGNYTYVMKAEYQCSEGYYFGNIHQDVECRTDGEWRAPKALCYRYCTVPSNPRNGELTVS
;
A
#
# COMPACT_ATOMS: atom_id res chain seq x y z
N MET A 1 40.93 -10.69 -14.96
CA MET A 1 41.37 -12.02 -15.41
C MET A 1 40.63 -12.32 -16.70
N GLU A 2 41.36 -12.18 -17.80
CA GLU A 2 40.88 -12.29 -19.17
C GLU A 2 40.61 -13.75 -19.60
N LYS A 3 39.59 -13.89 -20.45
CA LYS A 3 39.54 -14.74 -21.65
C LYS A 3 40.44 -15.99 -21.65
N ARG A 4 39.93 -17.09 -21.10
CA ARG A 4 40.30 -18.47 -21.50
C ARG A 4 39.11 -19.41 -21.30
N SER A 5 38.08 -19.34 -22.16
CA SER A 5 37.13 -20.45 -22.30
C SER A 5 36.54 -20.65 -23.70
N SER A 6 36.86 -19.80 -24.70
CA SER A 6 36.18 -19.86 -26.02
C SER A 6 36.85 -20.77 -27.07
N LEU A 7 38.00 -21.39 -26.78
CA LEU A 7 38.75 -22.18 -27.75
C LEU A 7 38.55 -23.70 -27.61
N ILE A 8 38.03 -24.17 -26.47
CA ILE A 8 37.76 -25.59 -26.24
C ILE A 8 36.40 -25.99 -26.84
N ASP A 9 35.43 -25.06 -26.90
CA ASP A 9 34.07 -25.34 -27.37
C ASP A 9 33.95 -25.53 -28.89
N THR A 10 34.73 -24.81 -29.71
CA THR A 10 34.65 -24.96 -31.17
C THR A 10 35.23 -26.31 -31.64
N ALA A 11 36.26 -26.83 -30.99
CA ALA A 11 36.91 -28.09 -31.37
C ALA A 11 36.03 -29.32 -31.11
N VAL A 12 35.30 -29.33 -29.98
CA VAL A 12 34.36 -30.41 -29.62
C VAL A 12 33.15 -30.42 -30.54
N ILE A 13 32.64 -29.24 -30.93
CA ILE A 13 31.50 -29.12 -31.85
C ILE A 13 31.88 -29.54 -33.27
N THR A 14 33.07 -29.16 -33.78
CA THR A 14 33.56 -29.65 -35.08
C THR A 14 33.77 -31.16 -35.07
N TRP A 15 34.23 -31.74 -33.95
CA TRP A 15 34.43 -33.19 -33.85
C TRP A 15 33.11 -33.98 -33.88
N LEU A 16 32.06 -33.48 -33.21
CA LEU A 16 30.72 -34.09 -33.21
C LEU A 16 30.03 -33.99 -34.58
N VAL A 17 30.17 -32.87 -35.29
CA VAL A 17 29.61 -32.69 -36.64
C VAL A 17 30.34 -33.58 -37.65
N TRP A 18 31.66 -33.71 -37.53
CA TRP A 18 32.46 -34.56 -38.41
C TRP A 18 32.20 -36.06 -38.19
N THR A 19 32.01 -36.49 -36.94
CA THR A 19 31.57 -37.87 -36.63
C THR A 19 30.16 -38.17 -37.10
N PHE A 20 29.26 -37.18 -37.08
CA PHE A 20 27.91 -37.32 -37.63
C PHE A 20 27.92 -37.52 -39.15
N LEU A 21 28.69 -36.70 -39.88
CA LEU A 21 28.84 -36.79 -41.34
C LEU A 21 29.56 -38.08 -41.80
N LEU A 22 30.57 -38.53 -41.05
CA LEU A 22 31.27 -39.80 -41.33
C LEU A 22 30.40 -41.03 -41.08
N ASN A 23 29.49 -40.98 -40.11
CA ASN A 23 28.58 -42.09 -39.81
C ASN A 23 27.37 -42.15 -40.76
N SER A 24 26.89 -41.00 -41.26
CA SER A 24 25.85 -40.97 -42.30
C SER A 24 26.35 -41.47 -43.66
N ALA A 25 27.64 -41.28 -43.98
CA ALA A 25 28.26 -41.79 -45.21
C ALA A 25 28.44 -43.32 -45.22
N LYS A 26 28.31 -44.00 -44.07
CA LYS A 26 28.47 -45.47 -43.93
C LYS A 26 27.16 -46.24 -43.76
N GLY A 27 26.00 -45.58 -43.88
CA GLY A 27 24.69 -46.24 -43.88
C GLY A 27 24.29 -46.91 -42.55
N VAL A 28 24.73 -46.37 -41.41
CA VAL A 28 24.35 -46.89 -40.08
C VAL A 28 23.09 -46.17 -39.58
N ASP A 29 22.05 -46.94 -39.23
CA ASP A 29 20.79 -46.44 -38.66
C ASP A 29 20.98 -46.05 -37.18
N ILE A 30 20.96 -44.75 -36.88
CA ILE A 30 21.18 -44.22 -35.52
C ILE A 30 19.83 -43.77 -34.96
N ARG A 31 19.06 -44.71 -34.41
CA ARG A 31 17.98 -44.39 -33.47
C ARG A 31 18.58 -44.29 -32.08
N THR A 32 18.56 -43.09 -31.51
CA THR A 32 18.98 -42.66 -30.15
C THR A 32 20.42 -42.15 -30.00
N LEU A 33 20.58 -40.83 -30.14
CA LEU A 33 21.59 -40.05 -29.42
C LEU A 33 20.86 -39.13 -28.43
N ARG A 34 21.07 -39.32 -27.12
CA ARG A 34 20.75 -38.32 -26.09
C ARG A 34 22.00 -37.51 -25.83
N ILE A 35 21.99 -36.22 -26.15
CA ILE A 35 23.02 -35.27 -25.72
C ILE A 35 22.34 -34.30 -24.76
N GLY A 36 22.71 -34.36 -23.48
CA GLY A 36 22.28 -33.40 -22.47
C GLY A 36 23.44 -32.47 -22.14
N HIS A 37 23.49 -31.28 -22.74
CA HIS A 37 24.26 -30.13 -22.26
C HIS A 37 23.65 -28.83 -22.84
N CYS A 38 23.27 -27.91 -21.96
CA CYS A 38 22.67 -26.61 -22.31
C CYS A 38 23.77 -25.55 -22.52
N PHE A 39 23.76 -24.86 -23.68
CA PHE A 39 24.63 -23.71 -23.98
C PHE A 39 23.85 -22.37 -23.93
N HIS A 40 24.57 -21.29 -23.60
CA HIS A 40 24.03 -19.94 -23.36
C HIS A 40 23.59 -19.19 -24.64
N SER A 41 22.68 -18.21 -24.49
CA SER A 41 21.72 -17.72 -25.51
C SER A 41 22.26 -17.10 -26.80
N ASP A 42 23.52 -16.66 -26.86
CA ASP A 42 24.01 -15.87 -28.00
C ASP A 42 24.68 -16.72 -29.09
N ALA A 43 25.06 -17.97 -28.77
CA ALA A 43 25.59 -18.93 -29.75
C ALA A 43 24.48 -19.53 -30.63
N VAL A 44 23.23 -19.59 -30.16
CA VAL A 44 22.11 -20.27 -30.84
C VAL A 44 21.68 -19.54 -32.12
N LYS A 45 21.79 -18.21 -32.17
CA LYS A 45 21.46 -17.43 -33.37
C LYS A 45 22.49 -17.61 -34.49
N VAL A 46 23.77 -17.75 -34.14
CA VAL A 46 24.85 -17.96 -35.11
C VAL A 46 24.83 -19.39 -35.68
N ILE A 47 24.45 -20.38 -34.85
CA ILE A 47 24.30 -21.78 -35.26
C ILE A 47 23.10 -21.95 -36.22
N GLN A 48 21.98 -21.25 -36.02
CA GLN A 48 20.84 -21.33 -36.93
C GLN A 48 21.13 -20.80 -38.34
N GLN A 49 21.90 -19.72 -38.48
CA GLN A 49 22.24 -19.15 -39.78
C GLN A 49 23.30 -19.96 -40.54
N THR A 50 24.29 -20.51 -39.85
CA THR A 50 25.36 -21.32 -40.49
C THR A 50 24.88 -22.72 -40.90
N THR A 51 23.91 -23.32 -40.19
CA THR A 51 23.36 -24.64 -40.55
C THR A 51 22.46 -24.59 -41.78
N ILE A 52 21.73 -23.48 -41.99
CA ILE A 52 20.88 -23.26 -43.18
C ILE A 52 21.76 -23.06 -44.41
N GLN A 53 22.81 -22.24 -44.32
CA GLN A 53 23.75 -22.01 -45.43
C GLN A 53 24.57 -23.26 -45.79
N ALA A 54 24.90 -24.12 -44.82
CA ALA A 54 25.57 -25.40 -45.06
C ALA A 54 24.65 -26.45 -45.73
N CYS A 55 23.36 -26.45 -45.39
CA CYS A 55 22.36 -27.30 -46.06
C CYS A 55 22.08 -26.84 -47.51
N GLU A 56 22.07 -25.53 -47.76
CA GLU A 56 21.89 -24.97 -49.11
C GLU A 56 23.12 -25.23 -49.99
N ALA A 57 24.35 -25.08 -49.46
CA ALA A 57 25.59 -25.37 -50.19
C ALA A 57 25.79 -26.87 -50.48
N ALA A 58 25.38 -27.77 -49.57
CA ALA A 58 25.45 -29.22 -49.80
C ALA A 58 24.42 -29.72 -50.84
N CYS A 59 23.36 -28.96 -51.13
CA CYS A 59 22.37 -29.31 -52.15
C CYS A 59 22.85 -29.03 -53.58
N GLU A 60 23.83 -28.14 -53.79
CA GLU A 60 24.33 -27.80 -55.13
C GLU A 60 25.36 -28.81 -55.68
N GLU A 61 26.12 -29.51 -54.84
CA GLU A 61 27.15 -30.46 -55.31
C GLU A 61 26.65 -31.88 -55.61
N LEU A 62 25.45 -32.28 -55.14
CA LEU A 62 25.03 -33.68 -55.13
C LEU A 62 24.00 -34.11 -56.19
N SER A 63 23.54 -33.24 -57.09
CA SER A 63 22.67 -33.60 -58.25
C SER A 63 21.38 -34.40 -57.93
N ILE A 64 20.94 -34.56 -56.67
CA ILE A 64 19.87 -35.51 -56.28
C ILE A 64 18.50 -34.84 -56.05
N CYS A 65 18.37 -33.51 -56.16
CA CYS A 65 17.07 -32.86 -55.99
C CYS A 65 16.30 -32.71 -57.31
N LYS A 66 15.72 -33.82 -57.80
CA LYS A 66 14.74 -33.79 -58.92
C LYS A 66 13.33 -34.25 -58.56
N SER A 67 12.93 -34.26 -57.28
CA SER A 67 11.51 -34.39 -56.95
C SER A 67 11.10 -33.48 -55.80
N VAL A 68 10.04 -32.69 -56.08
CA VAL A 68 9.42 -31.69 -55.19
C VAL A 68 8.79 -32.34 -53.94
N SER A 69 8.70 -33.66 -53.88
CA SER A 69 8.14 -34.42 -52.75
C SER A 69 9.07 -34.55 -51.54
N PHE A 70 10.39 -34.39 -51.70
CA PHE A 70 11.35 -34.54 -50.58
C PHE A 70 11.44 -33.29 -49.69
N LEU A 71 11.20 -32.09 -50.25
CA LEU A 71 11.26 -30.83 -49.50
C LEU A 71 10.08 -30.62 -48.54
N GLN A 72 8.92 -31.26 -48.78
CA GLN A 72 7.76 -31.16 -47.88
C GLN A 72 7.87 -32.03 -46.61
N GLN A 73 8.73 -33.06 -46.60
CA GLN A 73 8.93 -33.89 -45.41
C GLN A 73 9.93 -33.29 -44.41
N ILE A 74 10.87 -32.46 -44.87
CA ILE A 74 11.85 -31.80 -43.99
C ILE A 74 11.20 -30.68 -43.16
N SER A 75 10.16 -30.00 -43.66
CA SER A 75 9.42 -29.00 -42.88
C SER A 75 8.58 -29.58 -41.73
N ALA A 76 8.35 -30.90 -41.73
CA ALA A 76 7.59 -31.56 -40.66
C ALA A 76 8.47 -32.02 -39.47
N CYS A 77 9.80 -31.98 -39.60
CA CYS A 77 10.70 -32.57 -38.61
C CYS A 77 11.32 -31.57 -37.62
N PHE A 78 11.16 -30.26 -37.82
CA PHE A 78 11.78 -29.26 -36.94
C PHE A 78 10.77 -28.24 -36.42
N LEU A 79 10.01 -28.60 -35.39
CA LEU A 79 9.39 -27.68 -34.43
C LEU A 79 8.91 -28.45 -33.18
N ARG A 80 9.85 -29.08 -32.45
CA ARG A 80 9.69 -29.39 -31.02
C ARG A 80 10.99 -29.05 -30.31
N VAL A 81 11.08 -27.82 -29.81
CA VAL A 81 12.01 -27.47 -28.73
C VAL A 81 11.15 -26.96 -27.59
N ASN A 82 10.75 -27.88 -26.70
CA ASN A 82 10.19 -27.51 -25.41
C ASN A 82 11.33 -26.95 -24.56
N TYR A 83 11.33 -25.64 -24.35
CA TYR A 83 12.06 -25.04 -23.24
C TYR A 83 11.30 -25.36 -21.94
N TYR A 84 11.78 -26.32 -21.16
CA TYR A 84 11.60 -26.28 -19.71
C TYR A 84 12.76 -25.47 -19.15
N ARG A 85 12.44 -24.31 -18.57
CA ARG A 85 13.34 -23.60 -17.64
C ARG A 85 12.69 -23.70 -16.27
N GLU A 86 13.31 -24.49 -15.39
CA GLU A 86 13.15 -24.39 -13.94
C GLU A 86 13.79 -23.06 -13.52
N ASP A 87 12.96 -22.03 -13.39
CA ASP A 87 13.19 -20.84 -12.57
C ASP A 87 11.81 -20.20 -12.40
N GLU A 88 11.11 -20.64 -11.35
CA GLU A 88 9.77 -20.19 -11.01
C GLU A 88 9.78 -18.70 -10.67
N THR A 89 9.27 -17.91 -11.62
CA THR A 89 8.59 -16.65 -11.34
C THR A 89 7.14 -16.81 -11.86
N PRO A 90 6.09 -16.35 -11.16
CA PRO A 90 4.70 -16.72 -11.47
C PRO A 90 4.12 -16.05 -12.73
N ASP A 91 4.97 -15.51 -13.60
CA ASP A 91 4.62 -14.47 -14.57
C ASP A 91 4.74 -14.92 -16.04
N THR A 92 4.65 -16.22 -16.33
CA THR A 92 4.57 -16.69 -17.73
C THR A 92 3.12 -16.73 -18.24
N PRO A 93 2.73 -15.85 -19.17
CA PRO A 93 1.43 -15.95 -19.83
C PRO A 93 1.46 -17.08 -20.85
N GLN A 94 0.39 -17.88 -20.91
CA GLN A 94 0.13 -18.77 -22.05
C GLN A 94 0.14 -17.92 -23.32
N ARG A 95 1.14 -18.13 -24.19
CA ARG A 95 1.20 -17.46 -25.49
C ARG A 95 0.11 -18.04 -26.38
N CYS A 96 -0.89 -17.24 -26.73
CA CYS A 96 -1.81 -17.58 -27.82
C CYS A 96 -1.03 -17.48 -29.14
N PHE A 97 -0.91 -18.59 -29.88
CA PHE A 97 -0.33 -18.61 -31.22
C PHE A 97 -1.46 -18.62 -32.25
N ASN A 98 -1.45 -17.66 -33.18
CA ASN A 98 -2.33 -17.69 -34.35
C ASN A 98 -1.64 -18.47 -35.47
N PHE A 99 -2.29 -19.51 -35.99
CA PHE A 99 -1.91 -20.16 -37.23
C PHE A 99 -2.96 -19.86 -38.30
N ASN A 100 -2.60 -19.04 -39.30
CA ASN A 100 -3.37 -18.92 -40.54
C ASN A 100 -2.94 -20.04 -41.50
N ARG A 101 -3.89 -20.85 -41.99
CA ARG A 101 -3.71 -21.64 -43.22
C ARG A 101 -4.76 -21.24 -44.24
N THR A 102 -4.32 -20.96 -45.46
CA THR A 102 -5.14 -20.89 -46.66
C THR A 102 -5.35 -22.31 -47.21
N ALA A 103 -6.60 -22.73 -47.36
CA ALA A 103 -6.94 -23.99 -48.02
C ALA A 103 -7.30 -23.75 -49.50
N THR A 104 -6.63 -24.45 -50.41
CA THR A 104 -6.99 -24.53 -51.83
C THR A 104 -7.99 -25.68 -52.04
N LYS A 105 -9.08 -25.39 -52.76
CA LYS A 105 -10.20 -26.30 -53.03
C LYS A 105 -9.98 -26.96 -54.40
N ASP A 106 -10.04 -28.28 -54.47
CA ASP A 106 -10.26 -28.99 -55.75
C ASP A 106 -11.36 -30.06 -55.64
N SER A 107 -12.30 -29.90 -56.57
CA SER A 107 -13.41 -30.69 -57.12
C SER A 107 -14.01 -31.96 -56.46
N THR A 108 -15.36 -31.93 -56.44
CA THR A 108 -16.37 -33.00 -56.71
C THR A 108 -16.75 -34.03 -55.63
N THR A 109 -17.43 -33.55 -54.57
CA THR A 109 -18.71 -34.09 -54.02
C THR A 109 -19.31 -32.96 -53.18
N THR A 110 -20.54 -32.48 -53.43
CA THR A 110 -21.19 -31.53 -52.48
C THR A 110 -21.75 -32.31 -51.30
N ILE A 111 -20.85 -32.75 -50.43
CA ILE A 111 -21.19 -33.02 -49.04
C ILE A 111 -21.26 -31.63 -48.40
N GLU A 112 -22.43 -31.21 -47.93
CA GLU A 112 -22.53 -30.06 -47.04
C GLU A 112 -21.89 -30.46 -45.70
N GLU A 113 -20.55 -30.44 -45.66
CA GLU A 113 -19.83 -30.65 -44.41
C GLU A 113 -20.06 -29.42 -43.54
N THR A 114 -20.78 -29.62 -42.44
CA THR A 114 -20.97 -28.57 -41.43
C THR A 114 -19.66 -28.31 -40.71
N PHE A 115 -19.24 -27.06 -40.66
CA PHE A 115 -18.05 -26.63 -39.93
C PHE A 115 -18.40 -25.54 -38.91
N CYS A 116 -17.66 -25.51 -37.81
CA CYS A 116 -17.70 -24.41 -36.86
C CYS A 116 -16.58 -23.39 -37.16
N PHE A 117 -16.93 -22.11 -37.23
CA PHE A 117 -16.03 -21.01 -37.58
C PHE A 117 -15.55 -20.21 -36.35
N ALA A 118 -14.58 -19.31 -36.58
CA ALA A 118 -13.88 -18.56 -35.54
C ALA A 118 -14.66 -17.37 -34.97
N GLU A 119 -15.85 -17.62 -34.45
CA GLU A 119 -16.68 -16.59 -33.83
C GLU A 119 -16.92 -16.93 -32.37
N THR A 120 -16.51 -16.01 -31.48
CA THR A 120 -16.84 -16.05 -30.06
C THR A 120 -17.26 -14.66 -29.62
N ASN A 121 -18.34 -14.58 -28.85
CA ASN A 121 -18.83 -13.34 -28.24
C ASN A 121 -18.21 -13.10 -26.86
N ILE A 122 -17.22 -13.91 -26.44
CA ILE A 122 -16.55 -13.79 -25.15
C ILE A 122 -15.45 -12.74 -25.26
N SER A 123 -15.59 -11.65 -24.52
CA SER A 123 -14.62 -10.56 -24.49
C SER A 123 -13.23 -11.03 -24.05
N ASN A 124 -12.19 -10.58 -24.76
CA ASN A 124 -10.79 -10.93 -24.50
C ASN A 124 -10.47 -12.43 -24.62
N ALA A 125 -11.29 -13.21 -25.36
CA ALA A 125 -11.06 -14.63 -25.63
C ALA A 125 -10.82 -14.89 -27.12
N LYS A 126 -9.96 -15.87 -27.41
CA LYS A 126 -9.64 -16.34 -28.77
C LYS A 126 -9.57 -17.86 -28.78
N PHE A 127 -9.86 -18.47 -29.92
CA PHE A 127 -9.62 -19.90 -30.08
C PHE A 127 -8.12 -20.18 -30.22
N TYR A 128 -7.66 -21.21 -29.53
CA TYR A 128 -6.25 -21.62 -29.48
C TYR A 128 -5.81 -22.42 -30.72
N SER A 129 -6.74 -23.08 -31.40
CA SER A 129 -6.49 -24.02 -32.50
C SER A 129 -6.99 -23.50 -33.85
N ALA A 130 -6.48 -24.11 -34.92
CA ALA A 130 -6.84 -23.76 -36.30
C ALA A 130 -8.33 -23.99 -36.56
N LEU A 131 -8.97 -22.99 -37.16
CA LEU A 131 -10.37 -22.98 -37.60
C LEU A 131 -10.41 -22.86 -39.13
N PRO A 132 -11.48 -23.32 -39.80
CA PRO A 132 -12.71 -23.92 -39.24
C PRO A 132 -12.52 -25.34 -38.69
N ALA A 133 -13.38 -25.76 -37.76
CA ALA A 133 -13.33 -27.08 -37.11
C ALA A 133 -14.48 -27.98 -37.57
N SER A 134 -14.19 -29.26 -37.84
CA SER A 134 -15.20 -30.24 -38.22
C SER A 134 -16.01 -30.72 -37.01
N VAL A 135 -17.23 -31.21 -37.27
CA VAL A 135 -18.11 -31.76 -36.24
C VAL A 135 -17.39 -32.80 -35.39
N GLY A 136 -17.50 -32.68 -34.06
CA GLY A 136 -16.84 -33.56 -33.09
C GLY A 136 -15.42 -33.12 -32.69
N HIS A 137 -14.78 -32.20 -33.41
CA HIS A 137 -13.48 -31.66 -32.96
C HIS A 137 -13.64 -30.80 -31.71
N LYS A 138 -12.67 -30.93 -30.80
CA LYS A 138 -12.54 -30.08 -29.62
C LYS A 138 -11.58 -28.93 -29.90
N ASN A 139 -12.02 -27.71 -29.62
CA ASN A 139 -11.19 -26.51 -29.60
C ASN A 139 -11.13 -25.95 -28.19
N SER A 140 -10.05 -25.24 -27.88
CA SER A 140 -9.89 -24.58 -26.60
C SER A 140 -9.90 -23.07 -26.76
N LEU A 141 -10.50 -22.36 -25.82
CA LEU A 141 -10.41 -20.91 -25.69
C LEU A 141 -9.18 -20.52 -24.86
N CYS A 142 -8.45 -19.50 -25.30
CA CYS A 142 -7.40 -18.82 -24.56
C CYS A 142 -7.80 -17.35 -24.34
N CYS A 143 -7.30 -16.76 -23.26
CA CYS A 143 -7.53 -15.34 -22.99
C CYS A 143 -6.40 -14.48 -23.56
N ASP A 144 -6.73 -13.23 -23.91
CA ASP A 144 -5.75 -12.22 -24.29
C ASP A 144 -4.76 -11.94 -23.15
N LYS A 145 -3.60 -11.38 -23.51
CA LYS A 145 -2.55 -11.05 -22.54
C LYS A 145 -3.10 -10.15 -21.43
N GLY A 146 -2.83 -10.54 -20.18
CA GLY A 146 -3.29 -9.80 -18.99
C GLY A 146 -4.69 -10.19 -18.54
N PHE A 147 -5.25 -11.29 -19.08
CA PHE A 147 -6.48 -11.91 -18.60
C PHE A 147 -6.24 -13.38 -18.25
N THR A 148 -7.01 -13.88 -17.30
CA THR A 148 -7.00 -15.28 -16.85
C THR A 148 -8.36 -15.92 -17.14
N GLY A 149 -8.32 -17.10 -17.77
CA GLY A 149 -9.52 -17.87 -18.08
C GLY A 149 -10.10 -18.58 -16.85
N TYR A 150 -11.42 -18.50 -16.71
CA TYR A 150 -12.22 -19.23 -15.73
C TYR A 150 -13.40 -19.91 -16.42
N GLY A 151 -13.74 -21.12 -16.01
CA GLY A 151 -14.82 -21.93 -16.61
C GLY A 151 -14.32 -22.94 -17.64
N GLN A 152 -15.24 -23.52 -18.42
CA GLN A 152 -14.95 -24.57 -19.39
C GLN A 152 -14.33 -24.02 -20.69
N SER A 153 -13.01 -24.08 -20.81
CA SER A 153 -12.31 -23.59 -22.00
C SER A 153 -12.39 -24.51 -23.22
N SER A 154 -12.68 -25.81 -23.06
CA SER A 154 -12.72 -26.78 -24.16
C SER A 154 -14.14 -26.98 -24.69
N LEU A 155 -14.36 -26.58 -25.94
CA LEU A 155 -15.64 -26.62 -26.65
C LEU A 155 -15.60 -27.66 -27.77
N THR A 156 -16.73 -28.33 -28.02
CA THR A 156 -16.85 -29.30 -29.12
C THR A 156 -17.72 -28.74 -30.24
N CYS A 157 -17.31 -28.90 -31.49
CA CYS A 157 -18.12 -28.48 -32.65
C CYS A 157 -19.32 -29.43 -32.83
N GLN A 158 -20.54 -28.88 -32.85
CA GLN A 158 -21.79 -29.64 -32.94
C GLN A 158 -22.29 -29.73 -34.40
N PRO A 159 -23.17 -30.71 -34.73
CA PRO A 159 -23.68 -30.91 -36.09
C PRO A 159 -24.47 -29.72 -36.67
N ASN A 160 -24.93 -28.80 -35.82
CA ASN A 160 -25.64 -27.57 -36.21
C ASN A 160 -24.69 -26.40 -36.55
N GLY A 161 -23.37 -26.62 -36.54
CA GLY A 161 -22.37 -25.60 -36.86
C GLY A 161 -22.00 -24.66 -35.70
N SER A 162 -22.54 -24.88 -34.49
CA SER A 162 -22.15 -24.13 -33.29
C SER A 162 -21.23 -24.93 -32.37
N PHE A 163 -20.41 -24.23 -31.59
CA PHE A 163 -19.69 -24.85 -30.48
C PHE A 163 -20.63 -25.10 -29.30
N THR A 164 -20.32 -26.12 -28.49
CA THR A 164 -21.01 -26.37 -27.22
C THR A 164 -21.05 -25.11 -26.34
N PRO A 165 -22.17 -24.84 -25.65
CA PRO A 165 -22.27 -23.74 -24.70
C PRO A 165 -21.17 -23.79 -23.64
N THR A 166 -20.76 -22.62 -23.13
CA THR A 166 -19.72 -22.51 -22.11
C THR A 166 -19.96 -21.34 -21.17
N ASP A 167 -19.48 -21.48 -19.94
CA ASP A 167 -19.38 -20.43 -18.93
C ASP A 167 -18.02 -19.72 -18.92
N PHE A 168 -17.17 -20.00 -19.93
CA PHE A 168 -15.82 -19.49 -20.01
C PHE A 168 -15.78 -17.97 -20.06
N ARG A 169 -14.98 -17.37 -19.18
CA ARG A 169 -14.76 -15.92 -19.11
C ARG A 169 -13.31 -15.59 -18.85
N CYS A 170 -12.89 -14.47 -19.42
CA CYS A 170 -11.55 -13.92 -19.24
C CYS A 170 -11.60 -12.78 -18.22
N LEU A 171 -11.02 -13.01 -17.04
CA LEU A 171 -10.98 -12.05 -15.94
C LEU A 171 -9.69 -11.24 -16.00
N LYS A 172 -9.76 -9.92 -15.80
CA LYS A 172 -8.57 -9.06 -15.86
C LYS A 172 -7.61 -9.41 -14.73
N ASN A 173 -6.32 -9.51 -15.03
CA ASN A 173 -5.30 -9.77 -14.01
C ASN A 173 -4.99 -8.49 -13.22
N CYS A 174 -4.81 -8.66 -11.91
CA CYS A 174 -4.25 -7.64 -11.03
C CYS A 174 -2.76 -7.89 -10.79
N PRO A 175 -1.98 -6.82 -10.52
CA PRO A 175 -0.63 -6.99 -10.00
C PRO A 175 -0.68 -7.62 -8.60
N TYR A 176 0.49 -7.97 -8.08
CA TYR A 176 0.62 -8.36 -6.68
C TYR A 176 0.03 -7.27 -5.75
N PRO A 177 -0.68 -7.64 -4.66
CA PRO A 177 -1.17 -6.69 -3.67
C PRO A 177 -0.07 -5.70 -3.25
N PRO A 178 -0.39 -4.41 -3.02
CA PRO A 178 0.58 -3.43 -2.57
C PRO A 178 1.40 -3.93 -1.38
N LYS A 179 2.72 -3.71 -1.41
CA LYS A 179 3.59 -4.14 -0.31
C LYS A 179 3.21 -3.41 0.99
N GLU A 180 3.55 -4.05 2.10
CA GLU A 180 3.44 -3.48 3.44
C GLU A 180 4.17 -2.14 3.54
N THR A 181 3.67 -1.27 4.41
CA THR A 181 4.24 0.05 4.68
C THR A 181 4.48 0.22 6.17
N LYS A 182 4.91 1.41 6.61
CA LYS A 182 5.05 1.70 8.05
C LYS A 182 3.71 1.70 8.80
N THR A 183 2.59 1.81 8.09
CA THR A 183 1.25 1.94 8.68
C THR A 183 0.35 0.74 8.39
N THR A 184 0.76 -0.15 7.47
CA THR A 184 -0.05 -1.25 6.95
C THR A 184 0.74 -2.54 6.87
N LYS A 185 0.10 -3.62 7.31
CA LYS A 185 0.60 -4.99 7.26
C LYS A 185 -0.30 -5.86 6.38
N LEU A 186 0.28 -6.69 5.53
CA LEU A 186 -0.42 -7.60 4.63
C LEU A 186 -0.56 -8.95 5.35
N LEU A 187 -1.79 -9.32 5.69
CA LEU A 187 -2.04 -10.53 6.47
C LEU A 187 -2.12 -11.78 5.60
N SER A 188 -2.93 -11.71 4.55
CA SER A 188 -3.14 -12.84 3.65
C SER A 188 -3.61 -12.37 2.28
N TRP A 189 -3.35 -13.20 1.30
CA TRP A 189 -3.71 -12.96 -0.09
C TRP A 189 -3.94 -14.29 -0.79
N SER A 190 -4.67 -14.27 -1.90
CA SER A 190 -5.07 -15.48 -2.64
C SER A 190 -3.87 -16.13 -3.35
N PRO A 191 -3.43 -17.36 -2.98
CA PRO A 191 -2.09 -17.89 -3.28
C PRO A 191 -1.73 -18.07 -4.76
N TYR A 192 -2.72 -18.06 -5.67
CA TYR A 192 -2.48 -18.60 -7.01
C TYR A 192 -2.70 -17.64 -8.17
N ARG A 193 -3.68 -16.72 -8.15
CA ARG A 193 -3.85 -15.67 -9.19
C ARG A 193 -4.71 -14.50 -8.69
N PHE A 194 -4.25 -13.27 -8.90
CA PHE A 194 -5.04 -12.07 -8.65
C PHE A 194 -5.79 -11.68 -9.92
N VAL A 195 -7.11 -11.80 -9.87
CA VAL A 195 -8.01 -11.37 -10.94
C VAL A 195 -9.08 -10.44 -10.39
N GLU A 196 -9.88 -9.83 -11.25
CA GLU A 196 -11.02 -9.01 -10.81
C GLU A 196 -11.81 -9.69 -9.67
N LYS A 197 -12.24 -8.91 -8.69
CA LYS A 197 -12.94 -9.32 -7.47
C LYS A 197 -12.14 -10.17 -6.47
N THR A 198 -10.86 -10.45 -6.75
CA THR A 198 -9.98 -11.05 -5.74
C THR A 198 -9.75 -10.06 -4.60
N THR A 199 -9.65 -10.56 -3.37
CA THR A 199 -9.38 -9.74 -2.18
C THR A 199 -8.03 -10.08 -1.54
N ALA A 200 -7.46 -9.10 -0.85
CA ALA A 200 -6.29 -9.27 0.01
C ALA A 200 -6.55 -8.58 1.35
N LEU A 201 -6.16 -9.23 2.46
CA LEU A 201 -6.44 -8.76 3.81
C LEU A 201 -5.28 -7.93 4.36
N TYR A 202 -5.62 -6.79 4.95
CA TYR A 202 -4.67 -5.86 5.56
C TYR A 202 -5.02 -5.59 7.02
N GLN A 203 -4.00 -5.21 7.78
CA GLN A 203 -4.12 -4.73 9.14
C GLN A 203 -3.36 -3.42 9.27
N CYS A 204 -3.88 -2.48 10.05
CA CYS A 204 -3.12 -1.29 10.42
C CYS A 204 -2.10 -1.63 11.52
N GLU A 205 -0.92 -1.04 11.42
CA GLU A 205 0.12 -1.12 12.45
C GLU A 205 -0.32 -0.42 13.75
N GLU A 206 0.40 -0.69 14.84
CA GLU A 206 0.10 -0.06 16.14
C GLU A 206 0.10 1.48 16.05
N GLY A 207 -0.90 2.10 16.67
CA GLY A 207 -1.11 3.54 16.58
C GLY A 207 -1.78 4.00 15.28
N PHE A 208 -2.26 3.08 14.45
CA PHE A 208 -3.07 3.37 13.27
C PHE A 208 -4.35 2.54 13.25
N TYR A 209 -5.37 3.03 12.53
CA TYR A 209 -6.64 2.33 12.34
C TYR A 209 -7.21 2.65 10.95
N ASN A 210 -8.13 1.83 10.45
CA ASN A 210 -8.85 2.10 9.22
C ASN A 210 -10.34 2.30 9.50
N LEU A 211 -11.01 3.06 8.64
CA LEU A 211 -12.46 3.30 8.70
C LEU A 211 -13.25 2.32 7.81
N THR A 212 -12.54 1.48 7.05
CA THR A 212 -13.10 0.57 6.05
C THR A 212 -12.99 -0.89 6.49
N LEU A 213 -13.40 -1.83 5.63
CA LEU A 213 -13.11 -3.24 5.88
C LEU A 213 -11.60 -3.50 5.77
N PRO A 214 -11.04 -4.46 6.52
CA PRO A 214 -9.61 -4.81 6.52
C PRO A 214 -9.19 -5.57 5.25
N GLN A 215 -9.69 -5.15 4.09
CA GLN A 215 -9.43 -5.81 2.80
C GLN A 215 -9.44 -4.82 1.64
N ILE A 216 -8.61 -5.11 0.64
CA ILE A 216 -8.66 -4.48 -0.68
C ILE A 216 -9.24 -5.44 -1.70
N VAL A 217 -9.84 -4.89 -2.76
CA VAL A 217 -10.46 -5.65 -3.84
C VAL A 217 -9.84 -5.25 -5.18
N CYS A 218 -9.54 -6.23 -6.03
CA CYS A 218 -9.13 -6.01 -7.40
C CYS A 218 -10.35 -5.59 -8.25
N ASP A 219 -10.30 -4.42 -8.87
CA ASP A 219 -11.37 -3.91 -9.74
C ASP A 219 -11.36 -4.58 -11.13
N THR A 220 -12.35 -4.24 -11.96
CA THR A 220 -12.49 -4.75 -13.33
C THR A 220 -11.41 -4.23 -14.29
N ASN A 221 -10.65 -3.20 -13.89
CA ASN A 221 -9.53 -2.65 -14.65
C ASN A 221 -8.19 -3.30 -14.28
N GLY A 222 -8.17 -4.22 -13.32
CA GLY A 222 -6.95 -4.84 -12.81
C GLY A 222 -6.17 -3.95 -11.84
N LYS A 223 -6.86 -3.07 -11.11
CA LYS A 223 -6.29 -2.22 -10.05
C LYS A 223 -6.86 -2.57 -8.70
N TRP A 224 -6.02 -2.57 -7.68
CA TRP A 224 -6.46 -2.73 -6.29
C TRP A 224 -7.12 -1.46 -5.79
N SER A 225 -8.21 -1.61 -5.01
CA SER A 225 -8.79 -0.51 -4.25
C SER A 225 -7.80 0.05 -3.23
N GLU A 226 -7.97 1.32 -2.88
CA GLU A 226 -7.12 1.97 -1.88
C GLU A 226 -7.39 1.41 -0.46
N TYR A 227 -6.34 1.41 0.37
CA TYR A 227 -6.41 1.05 1.78
C TYR A 227 -5.55 2.02 2.57
N GLU A 228 -6.21 2.88 3.34
CA GLU A 228 -5.58 3.93 4.10
C GLU A 228 -5.75 3.67 5.60
N CYS A 229 -4.63 3.70 6.32
CA CYS A 229 -4.62 3.67 7.77
C CYS A 229 -4.36 5.08 8.28
N LEU A 230 -5.28 5.56 9.12
CA LEU A 230 -5.25 6.87 9.75
C LEU A 230 -4.54 6.78 11.11
N PRO A 231 -3.82 7.83 11.54
CA PRO A 231 -3.17 7.85 12.83
C PRO A 231 -4.21 7.91 13.97
N ALA A 232 -4.02 7.07 14.98
CA ALA A 232 -4.77 7.11 16.23
C ALA A 232 -4.12 8.10 17.21
N CYS A 233 -4.92 8.64 18.13
CA CYS A 233 -4.40 9.46 19.20
C CYS A 233 -3.73 8.58 20.27
N ASP A 234 -2.49 8.94 20.60
CA ASP A 234 -1.72 8.31 21.67
C ASP A 234 -2.14 8.90 23.03
N TYR A 235 -2.60 8.06 23.96
CA TYR A 235 -2.91 8.46 25.34
C TYR A 235 -1.78 9.28 25.98
N ASN A 236 -0.52 8.91 25.74
CA ASN A 236 0.64 9.57 26.35
C ASN A 236 0.93 10.95 25.74
N LYS A 237 0.38 11.26 24.57
CA LYS A 237 0.52 12.56 23.88
C LYS A 237 -0.64 13.51 24.14
N ALA A 238 -1.62 13.12 24.93
CA ALA A 238 -2.65 14.06 25.38
C ALA A 238 -1.98 15.20 26.17
N SER A 239 -2.50 16.42 26.02
CA SER A 239 -1.90 17.60 26.66
C SER A 239 -1.84 17.39 28.18
N GLN A 240 -0.69 17.66 28.79
CA GLN A 240 -0.56 17.56 30.24
C GLN A 240 -1.11 18.84 30.86
N ILE A 241 -2.21 18.73 31.59
CA ILE A 241 -2.74 19.83 32.39
C ILE A 241 -2.08 19.74 33.78
N PRO A 242 -1.41 20.80 34.27
CA PRO A 242 -0.88 20.82 35.63
C PRO A 242 -1.97 20.49 36.65
N HIS A 243 -1.68 19.55 37.55
CA HIS A 243 -2.64 19.04 38.54
C HIS A 243 -3.92 18.42 37.95
N GLY A 244 -3.91 18.07 36.67
CA GLY A 244 -4.97 17.34 35.98
C GLY A 244 -4.53 15.96 35.51
N TYR A 245 -5.49 15.07 35.32
CA TYR A 245 -5.30 13.73 34.79
C TYR A 245 -6.49 13.30 33.93
N ILE A 246 -6.28 12.35 33.02
CA ILE A 246 -7.36 11.78 32.20
C ILE A 246 -8.10 10.71 33.00
N VAL A 247 -9.43 10.85 33.05
CA VAL A 247 -10.30 9.90 33.74
C VAL A 247 -10.37 8.61 32.94
N GLN A 248 -9.90 7.51 33.54
CA GLN A 248 -9.94 6.14 33.00
C GLN A 248 -9.30 5.98 31.61
N LYS A 249 -8.09 5.42 31.60
CA LYS A 249 -7.45 4.95 30.36
C LYS A 249 -8.23 3.72 29.83
N LYS A 250 -8.98 3.91 28.74
CA LYS A 250 -9.69 2.82 28.05
C LYS A 250 -8.75 2.01 27.15
N SER A 251 -7.82 2.70 26.50
CA SER A 251 -6.87 2.13 25.53
C SER A 251 -5.58 2.95 25.52
N GLN A 252 -4.51 2.41 24.92
CA GLN A 252 -3.35 3.21 24.55
C GLN A 252 -3.64 4.12 23.35
N TRP A 253 -4.48 3.64 22.43
CA TRP A 253 -4.77 4.27 21.14
C TRP A 253 -6.27 4.55 21.02
N TYR A 254 -6.60 5.77 20.64
CA TYR A 254 -7.97 6.25 20.47
C TYR A 254 -8.20 6.60 18.99
N THR A 255 -9.31 6.15 18.44
CA THR A 255 -9.71 6.38 17.05
C THR A 255 -10.49 7.69 16.91
N VAL A 256 -10.71 8.16 15.68
CA VAL A 256 -11.43 9.43 15.45
C VAL A 256 -12.77 9.45 16.16
N ASN A 257 -13.09 10.59 16.76
CA ASN A 257 -14.27 10.84 17.59
C ASN A 257 -14.33 10.06 18.91
N ASP A 258 -13.36 9.20 19.23
CA ASP A 258 -13.27 8.68 20.59
C ASP A 258 -13.01 9.83 21.56
N THR A 259 -13.70 9.77 22.70
CA THR A 259 -13.64 10.80 23.73
C THR A 259 -13.18 10.26 25.07
N THR A 260 -12.45 11.09 25.79
CA THR A 260 -12.19 10.94 27.22
C THR A 260 -12.28 12.30 27.90
N GLN A 261 -12.10 12.39 29.21
CA GLN A 261 -12.25 13.64 29.95
C GLN A 261 -11.13 13.84 30.96
N TYR A 262 -10.79 15.10 31.25
CA TYR A 262 -9.90 15.43 32.35
C TYR A 262 -10.65 15.52 33.69
N ALA A 263 -9.93 15.20 34.76
CA ALA A 263 -10.26 15.53 36.13
C ALA A 263 -9.06 16.18 36.81
N CYS A 264 -9.29 16.83 37.94
CA CYS A 264 -8.26 17.49 38.72
C CYS A 264 -7.88 16.64 39.93
N ASN A 265 -6.61 16.72 40.33
CA ASN A 265 -6.10 16.12 41.55
C ASN A 265 -6.83 16.67 42.78
N ASP A 266 -6.78 15.93 43.89
CA ASP A 266 -7.41 16.33 45.14
C ASP A 266 -6.98 17.75 45.57
N GLY A 267 -7.95 18.58 45.92
CA GLY A 267 -7.74 19.99 46.28
C GLY A 267 -7.68 20.97 45.10
N TYR A 268 -7.74 20.47 43.86
CA TYR A 268 -7.88 21.29 42.65
C TYR A 268 -9.28 21.15 42.04
N TYR A 269 -9.68 22.18 41.31
CA TYR A 269 -10.99 22.34 40.72
C TYR A 269 -10.85 22.67 39.24
N LEU A 270 -11.77 22.15 38.43
CA LEU A 270 -11.78 22.39 36.99
C LEU A 270 -12.27 23.81 36.69
N SER A 271 -11.57 24.52 35.80
CA SER A 271 -12.06 25.79 35.26
C SER A 271 -13.39 25.64 34.51
N PRO A 272 -14.19 26.71 34.37
CA PRO A 272 -15.40 26.67 33.56
C PRO A 272 -15.11 26.19 32.13
N GLY A 273 -15.90 25.23 31.64
CA GLY A 273 -15.73 24.63 30.32
C GLY A 273 -16.01 23.13 30.32
N SER A 274 -15.99 22.51 29.14
CA SER A 274 -16.09 21.06 29.01
C SER A 274 -14.71 20.42 29.27
N PRO A 275 -14.60 19.41 30.14
CA PRO A 275 -13.35 18.64 30.32
C PRO A 275 -13.10 17.59 29.24
N VAL A 276 -14.01 17.44 28.29
CA VAL A 276 -13.97 16.37 27.30
C VAL A 276 -12.97 16.69 26.20
N ILE A 277 -12.08 15.74 25.95
CA ILE A 277 -11.18 15.73 24.79
C ILE A 277 -11.63 14.68 23.78
N SER A 278 -11.40 14.96 22.51
CA SER A 278 -11.70 14.05 21.41
C SER A 278 -10.48 13.84 20.52
N CYS A 279 -10.39 12.66 19.90
CA CYS A 279 -9.38 12.37 18.91
C CYS A 279 -9.83 12.87 17.52
N ASP A 280 -8.99 13.65 16.85
CA ASP A 280 -9.25 14.10 15.48
C ASP A 280 -8.77 13.11 14.41
N ILE A 281 -9.11 13.40 13.15
CA ILE A 281 -8.71 12.57 12.00
C ILE A 281 -7.20 12.54 11.74
N LYS A 282 -6.44 13.48 12.32
CA LYS A 282 -4.98 13.58 12.20
C LYS A 282 -4.25 12.87 13.36
N GLY A 283 -4.99 12.18 14.23
CA GLY A 283 -4.41 11.49 15.39
C GLY A 283 -3.93 12.48 16.47
N GLN A 284 -4.54 13.65 16.53
CA GLN A 284 -4.26 14.68 17.53
C GLN A 284 -5.44 14.84 18.50
N TRP A 285 -5.10 15.00 19.78
CA TRP A 285 -6.09 15.30 20.80
C TRP A 285 -6.57 16.74 20.65
N VAL A 286 -7.87 16.91 20.46
CA VAL A 286 -8.54 18.20 20.54
C VAL A 286 -8.81 18.49 22.02
N VAL A 287 -8.00 19.39 22.58
CA VAL A 287 -8.07 19.75 24.00
C VAL A 287 -8.77 21.11 24.14
N PRO A 288 -9.84 21.20 24.94
CA PRO A 288 -10.50 22.47 25.21
C PRO A 288 -9.63 23.35 26.12
N ASN A 289 -9.89 24.65 26.14
CA ASN A 289 -9.18 25.59 27.03
C ASN A 289 -9.68 25.41 28.47
N ILE A 290 -9.06 24.47 29.19
CA ILE A 290 -9.35 24.15 30.58
C ILE A 290 -8.07 24.08 31.42
N SER A 291 -8.20 24.34 32.71
CA SER A 291 -7.12 24.28 33.68
C SER A 291 -7.62 23.80 35.03
N CYS A 292 -6.78 23.07 35.76
CA CYS A 292 -7.03 22.78 37.17
C CYS A 292 -6.47 23.92 38.02
N TYR A 293 -7.29 24.46 38.91
CA TYR A 293 -6.89 25.55 39.80
C TYR A 293 -7.30 25.26 41.24
N ARG A 294 -6.61 25.87 42.21
CA ARG A 294 -6.98 25.83 43.61
C ARG A 294 -7.50 27.20 44.05
N TYR A 295 -8.44 27.22 44.98
CA TYR A 295 -8.90 28.48 45.57
C TYR A 295 -7.86 29.03 46.54
N CYS A 296 -7.65 30.34 46.48
CA CYS A 296 -7.11 31.06 47.61
C CYS A 296 -8.21 31.34 48.64
N THR A 297 -7.86 31.45 49.90
CA THR A 297 -8.81 31.72 50.98
C THR A 297 -8.46 33.02 51.68
N GLN A 298 -9.45 33.62 52.36
CA GLN A 298 -9.24 34.82 53.17
C GLN A 298 -8.13 34.65 54.21
N GLU A 299 -8.03 33.46 54.80
CA GLU A 299 -7.03 33.13 55.85
C GLU A 299 -5.60 33.14 55.34
N THR A 300 -5.39 32.96 54.02
CA THR A 300 -4.04 32.92 53.43
C THR A 300 -3.65 34.21 52.73
N VAL A 301 -4.50 35.24 52.74
CA VAL A 301 -4.19 36.54 52.11
C VAL A 301 -2.92 37.12 52.74
N PRO A 302 -1.92 37.57 51.94
CA PRO A 302 -0.68 38.12 52.46
C PRO A 302 -0.95 39.29 53.40
N HIS A 303 -0.26 39.31 54.53
CA HIS A 303 -0.36 40.42 55.47
C HIS A 303 0.23 41.71 54.88
N VAL A 304 -0.45 42.82 55.11
CA VAL A 304 0.02 44.18 54.80
C VAL A 304 -0.19 45.03 56.05
N ASP A 305 0.89 45.62 56.56
CA ASP A 305 0.88 46.39 57.80
C ASP A 305 -0.13 47.56 57.75
N ASN A 306 -0.81 47.81 58.87
CA ASN A 306 -1.82 48.88 59.02
C ASN A 306 -2.95 48.81 57.98
N SER A 307 -3.30 47.60 57.58
CA SER A 307 -4.42 47.32 56.70
C SER A 307 -5.18 46.08 57.16
N ASP A 308 -6.45 46.04 56.80
CA ASP A 308 -7.32 44.88 56.91
C ASP A 308 -7.75 44.46 55.49
N VAL A 309 -8.02 43.17 55.29
CA VAL A 309 -8.55 42.68 54.02
C VAL A 309 -10.06 42.73 54.09
N LYS A 310 -10.72 43.26 53.05
CA LYS A 310 -12.19 43.24 53.00
C LYS A 310 -12.71 41.80 53.13
N PRO A 311 -13.79 41.56 53.89
CA PRO A 311 -14.32 40.21 54.06
C PRO A 311 -14.67 39.58 52.71
N GLY A 312 -14.20 38.35 52.50
CA GLY A 312 -14.53 37.56 51.33
C GLY A 312 -14.46 36.06 51.61
N GLY A 313 -14.83 35.27 50.62
CA GLY A 313 -14.86 33.81 50.69
C GLY A 313 -13.66 33.17 49.99
N ASN A 314 -13.96 32.22 49.11
CA ASN A 314 -12.95 31.60 48.26
C ASN A 314 -12.70 32.47 47.02
N TYR A 315 -11.43 32.70 46.72
CA TYR A 315 -10.99 33.48 45.58
C TYR A 315 -10.45 32.53 44.50
N THR A 316 -11.03 32.63 43.30
CA THR A 316 -10.46 31.98 42.11
C THR A 316 -9.26 32.78 41.60
N TYR A 317 -8.45 32.19 40.72
CA TYR A 317 -7.28 32.86 40.12
C TYR A 317 -7.62 34.10 39.27
N VAL A 318 -8.90 34.32 38.94
CA VAL A 318 -9.38 35.53 38.24
C VAL A 318 -9.95 36.58 39.20
N MET A 319 -10.14 36.22 40.46
CA MET A 319 -10.62 37.12 41.51
C MET A 319 -9.45 37.78 42.23
N LYS A 320 -9.75 38.90 42.87
CA LYS A 320 -8.78 39.68 43.66
C LYS A 320 -9.33 39.96 45.05
N ALA A 321 -8.46 39.93 46.04
CA ALA A 321 -8.77 40.42 47.37
C ALA A 321 -8.33 41.88 47.48
N GLU A 322 -9.18 42.73 48.06
CA GLU A 322 -8.91 44.15 48.25
C GLU A 322 -8.53 44.44 49.70
N TYR A 323 -7.46 45.19 49.90
CA TYR A 323 -7.08 45.73 51.18
C TYR A 323 -7.86 47.00 51.50
N GLN A 324 -7.96 47.32 52.78
CA GLN A 324 -8.46 48.57 53.32
C GLN A 324 -7.50 49.04 54.42
N CYS A 325 -6.92 50.22 54.27
CA CYS A 325 -6.05 50.76 55.31
C CYS A 325 -6.83 51.04 56.61
N SER A 326 -6.20 50.77 57.74
CA SER A 326 -6.73 51.07 59.06
C SER A 326 -6.89 52.58 59.26
N GLU A 327 -7.67 53.00 60.25
CA GLU A 327 -7.90 54.41 60.55
C GLU A 327 -6.56 55.16 60.77
N GLY A 328 -6.41 56.33 60.15
CA GLY A 328 -5.16 57.10 60.20
C GLY A 328 -4.12 56.73 59.13
N TYR A 329 -4.45 55.81 58.21
CA TYR A 329 -3.60 55.42 57.08
C TYR A 329 -4.32 55.58 55.72
N TYR A 330 -3.54 55.69 54.64
CA TYR A 330 -4.02 55.78 53.27
C TYR A 330 -3.14 54.98 52.30
N PHE A 331 -3.72 54.57 51.18
CA PHE A 331 -2.97 53.96 50.08
C PHE A 331 -2.16 55.01 49.33
N GLY A 332 -0.89 54.75 49.08
CA GLY A 332 -0.09 55.55 48.14
C GLY A 332 -0.49 55.30 46.67
N ASN A 333 0.43 55.52 45.74
CA ASN A 333 0.22 55.34 44.29
C ASN A 333 0.29 53.87 43.83
N ILE A 334 -0.19 52.91 44.63
CA ILE A 334 0.02 51.47 44.39
C ILE A 334 -1.32 50.72 44.37
N HIS A 335 -1.33 49.56 43.73
CA HIS A 335 -2.46 48.61 43.70
C HIS A 335 -2.96 48.28 45.11
N GLN A 336 -4.27 48.42 45.32
CA GLN A 336 -4.96 48.15 46.59
C GLN A 336 -5.42 46.69 46.69
N ASP A 337 -5.14 45.89 45.67
CA ASP A 337 -5.61 44.53 45.45
C ASP A 337 -4.44 43.54 45.35
N VAL A 338 -4.73 42.28 45.68
CA VAL A 338 -3.84 41.13 45.46
C VAL A 338 -4.55 40.04 44.67
N GLU A 339 -3.81 39.42 43.75
CA GLU A 339 -4.33 38.42 42.80
C GLU A 339 -4.00 37.01 43.26
N CYS A 340 -4.98 36.12 43.18
CA CYS A 340 -4.78 34.68 43.40
C CYS A 340 -4.17 34.03 42.14
N ARG A 341 -3.28 33.05 42.30
CA ARG A 341 -2.72 32.25 41.21
C ARG A 341 -3.46 30.90 41.07
N THR A 342 -3.22 30.19 39.96
CA THR A 342 -3.84 28.90 39.68
C THR A 342 -3.43 27.79 40.66
N ASP A 343 -2.27 27.90 41.29
CA ASP A 343 -1.78 26.99 42.35
C ASP A 343 -2.47 27.21 43.72
N GLY A 344 -3.33 28.23 43.84
CA GLY A 344 -3.95 28.62 45.10
C GLY A 344 -3.05 29.46 46.00
N GLU A 345 -1.97 30.02 45.46
CA GLU A 345 -1.11 30.97 46.17
C GLU A 345 -1.39 32.41 45.73
N TRP A 346 -1.33 33.32 46.68
CA TRP A 346 -1.43 34.75 46.39
C TRP A 346 -0.14 35.26 45.73
N ARG A 347 -0.28 36.17 44.77
CA ARG A 347 0.85 36.97 44.32
C ARG A 347 1.36 37.83 45.46
N ALA A 348 2.64 38.19 45.42
CA ALA A 348 3.22 39.10 46.40
C ALA A 348 2.44 40.44 46.39
N PRO A 349 1.99 40.93 47.56
CA PRO A 349 1.22 42.16 47.63
C PRO A 349 2.11 43.33 47.23
N LYS A 350 1.53 44.26 46.46
CA LYS A 350 2.18 45.56 46.16
C LYS A 350 1.59 46.68 47.02
N ALA A 351 0.51 46.42 47.76
CA ALA A 351 -0.17 47.40 48.58
C ALA A 351 0.69 47.81 49.79
N LEU A 352 0.77 49.12 50.05
CA LEU A 352 1.36 49.70 51.25
C LEU A 352 0.45 50.80 51.78
N CYS A 353 0.19 50.78 53.09
CA CYS A 353 -0.58 51.79 53.80
C CYS A 353 0.38 52.78 54.50
N TYR A 354 0.27 54.05 54.15
CA TYR A 354 1.07 55.13 54.72
C TYR A 354 0.26 55.91 55.75
N ARG A 355 0.90 56.28 56.87
CA ARG A 355 0.24 57.08 57.91
C ARG A 355 -0.02 58.49 57.39
N TYR A 356 -1.18 59.07 57.69
CA TYR A 356 -1.41 60.48 57.43
C TYR A 356 -0.38 61.33 58.19
N CYS A 357 0.23 62.29 57.50
CA CYS A 357 1.09 63.27 58.14
C CYS A 357 0.23 64.19 59.00
N THR A 358 0.59 64.32 60.28
CA THR A 358 0.05 65.41 61.11
C THR A 358 0.70 66.71 60.65
N VAL A 359 -0.11 67.75 60.40
CA VAL A 359 0.43 69.09 60.13
C VAL A 359 1.31 69.49 61.31
N PRO A 360 2.61 69.81 61.09
CA PRO A 360 3.48 70.24 62.17
C PRO A 360 2.91 71.50 62.83
N SER A 361 3.14 71.68 64.13
CA SER A 361 2.76 72.92 64.79
C SER A 361 3.53 74.10 64.18
N ASN A 362 2.89 75.27 64.09
CA ASN A 362 3.52 76.46 63.54
C ASN A 362 4.85 76.74 64.25
N PRO A 363 5.98 76.81 63.54
CA PRO A 363 7.27 77.08 64.17
C PRO A 363 7.25 78.48 64.79
N ARG A 364 7.81 78.62 66.00
CA ARG A 364 8.10 79.93 66.61
C ARG A 364 9.09 80.64 65.67
N ASN A 365 8.61 81.57 64.85
CA ASN A 365 9.35 82.37 63.84
C ASN A 365 9.43 81.78 62.41
N GLY A 366 8.50 80.92 62.00
CA GLY A 366 8.40 80.52 60.59
C GLY A 366 6.96 80.38 60.13
N GLU A 367 6.75 80.37 58.81
CA GLU A 367 5.45 80.12 58.19
C GLU A 367 5.42 78.72 57.59
N LEU A 368 4.35 77.97 57.88
CA LEU A 368 4.17 76.61 57.40
C LEU A 368 3.43 76.66 56.06
N THR A 369 4.17 76.52 54.97
CA THR A 369 3.58 76.42 53.63
C THR A 369 3.37 74.96 53.24
N VAL A 370 2.11 74.57 53.00
CA VAL A 370 1.75 73.24 52.49
C VAL A 370 1.89 73.27 50.97
N SER A 371 2.80 72.47 50.41
CA SER A 371 3.01 72.34 48.96
C SER A 371 2.40 71.07 48.40
#